data_AF-A0A547PAB9-F1
#
_entry.id   AF-A0A547PAB9-F1
#
_cell.length_a   1.000
_cell.length_b   1.000
_cell.length_c   1.000
_cell.angle_alpha   90.00
_cell.angle_beta   90.00
_cell.angle_gamma   90.00
#
_symmetry.space_group_name_H-M   'P 1'
#
loop_
_entity.id
_entity.type
_entity.pdbx_description
1 polymer ?
#
loop_
_entity_poly.entity_id
_entity_poly.type
_entity_poly.pdbx_seq_one_letter_code
_entity_poly.pdbx_strand_id
1 'polypeptide(L)'
;MNISAQTSGVTPPVADLQSTLDRINTPSAPSSSNGLGALGQADFLRLLTTQLSLQDPLEPANNEQMLAQMAQFSSLAASTESSETLSEISAKLDNLIAAQEAAADASRAAIEAAANAARAAAQQSAPTAADLQSI
;
A
#
# COMPACT_ATOMS: atom_id res chain seq x y z
N MET A 1 -12.32 -54.79 -51.60
CA MET A 1 -13.62 -54.34 -51.07
C MET A 1 -13.59 -54.55 -49.57
N ASN A 2 -13.42 -53.49 -48.78
CA ASN A 2 -13.55 -53.53 -47.32
C ASN A 2 -14.27 -52.24 -46.89
N ILE A 3 -15.31 -52.39 -46.10
CA ILE A 3 -16.26 -51.34 -45.72
C ILE A 3 -16.12 -51.19 -44.20
N SER A 4 -15.77 -49.99 -43.73
CA SER A 4 -15.78 -49.62 -42.30
C SER A 4 -16.46 -48.26 -42.14
N ALA A 5 -17.44 -48.21 -41.23
CA ALA A 5 -18.40 -47.12 -41.00
C ALA A 5 -17.91 -46.05 -40.01
N GLN A 6 -18.67 -44.94 -39.93
CA GLN A 6 -18.85 -43.92 -38.84
C GLN A 6 -18.69 -42.48 -39.37
N THR A 7 -19.35 -41.40 -38.93
CA THR A 7 -20.45 -41.05 -37.99
C THR A 7 -20.68 -39.53 -38.14
N SER A 8 -21.90 -39.07 -37.82
CA SER A 8 -22.41 -37.70 -37.81
C SER A 8 -21.57 -36.65 -37.02
N GLY A 9 -21.70 -35.37 -37.40
CA GLY A 9 -21.27 -34.23 -36.55
C GLY A 9 -21.69 -32.85 -37.10
N VAL A 10 -22.68 -32.23 -36.45
CA VAL A 10 -23.15 -30.84 -36.62
C VAL A 10 -22.10 -29.85 -36.10
N THR A 11 -21.72 -28.85 -36.90
CA THR A 11 -20.85 -27.73 -36.49
C THR A 11 -21.67 -26.49 -36.09
N PRO A 12 -21.45 -25.92 -34.89
CA PRO A 12 -21.86 -24.55 -34.59
C PRO A 12 -20.79 -23.51 -35.06
N PRO A 13 -21.17 -22.23 -35.27
CA PRO A 13 -20.31 -21.18 -35.83
C PRO A 13 -19.37 -20.54 -34.78
N VAL A 14 -18.15 -20.18 -35.20
CA VAL A 14 -17.02 -19.71 -34.37
C VAL A 14 -16.94 -18.19 -34.13
N ALA A 15 -18.07 -17.52 -33.89
CA ALA A 15 -18.10 -16.13 -33.41
C ALA A 15 -18.58 -16.17 -31.95
N ASP A 16 -17.80 -15.85 -30.92
CA ASP A 16 -17.26 -14.53 -30.64
C ASP A 16 -16.25 -14.63 -29.47
N LEU A 17 -15.00 -15.05 -29.78
CA LEU A 17 -13.94 -15.22 -28.77
C LEU A 17 -13.42 -13.88 -28.23
N GLN A 18 -13.64 -12.78 -28.96
CA GLN A 18 -13.23 -11.45 -28.54
C GLN A 18 -14.16 -10.90 -27.45
N SER A 19 -15.48 -11.06 -27.61
CA SER A 19 -16.43 -10.67 -26.56
C SER A 19 -16.24 -11.47 -25.26
N THR A 20 -15.83 -12.74 -25.36
CA THR A 20 -15.53 -13.55 -24.17
C THR A 20 -14.25 -13.09 -23.48
N LEU A 21 -13.23 -12.69 -24.24
CA LEU A 21 -11.97 -12.20 -23.67
C LEU A 21 -12.13 -10.82 -23.01
N ASP A 22 -12.95 -9.94 -23.60
CA ASP A 22 -13.20 -8.60 -23.07
C ASP A 22 -13.90 -8.63 -21.70
N ARG A 23 -14.82 -9.57 -21.50
CA ARG A 23 -15.52 -9.79 -20.22
C ARG A 23 -14.65 -10.39 -19.11
N ILE A 24 -13.59 -11.11 -19.49
CA ILE A 24 -12.61 -11.65 -18.54
C ILE A 24 -11.61 -10.56 -18.14
N ASN A 25 -11.37 -9.58 -19.01
CA ASN A 25 -10.42 -8.48 -18.78
C ASN A 25 -11.06 -7.21 -18.18
N THR A 26 -12.40 -7.11 -18.11
CA THR A 26 -13.07 -6.01 -17.42
C THR A 26 -13.42 -6.41 -15.97
N PRO A 27 -12.64 -5.99 -14.96
CA PRO A 27 -13.02 -6.20 -13.57
C PRO A 27 -14.30 -5.40 -13.31
N SER A 28 -15.40 -6.10 -13.07
CA SER A 28 -16.64 -5.49 -12.59
C SER A 28 -16.33 -4.87 -11.22
N ALA A 29 -16.21 -3.55 -11.16
CA ALA A 29 -15.91 -2.81 -9.95
C ALA A 29 -17.07 -2.97 -8.94
N PRO A 30 -16.83 -3.58 -7.77
CA PRO A 30 -17.81 -3.59 -6.69
C PRO A 30 -17.67 -2.28 -5.88
N SER A 31 -18.81 -1.69 -5.59
CA SER A 31 -18.99 -0.43 -4.87
C SER A 31 -18.18 -0.38 -3.56
N SER A 32 -17.39 0.68 -3.39
CA SER A 32 -16.58 0.95 -2.20
C SER A 32 -17.43 0.96 -0.91
N SER A 33 -17.17 0.01 -0.01
CA SER A 33 -17.47 0.16 1.42
C SER A 33 -16.22 -0.22 2.21
N ASN A 34 -15.40 0.79 2.50
CA ASN A 34 -14.15 0.67 3.23
C ASN A 34 -14.44 0.25 4.70
N GLY A 35 -13.77 -0.80 5.17
CA GLY A 35 -13.71 -1.17 6.61
C GLY A 35 -14.29 -2.53 7.02
N LEU A 36 -15.05 -3.23 6.17
CA LEU A 36 -15.71 -4.50 6.54
C LEU A 36 -14.99 -5.78 6.04
N GLY A 37 -13.84 -5.65 5.38
CA GLY A 37 -13.15 -6.79 4.74
C GLY A 37 -12.45 -7.74 5.73
N ALA A 38 -11.77 -7.19 6.74
CA ALA A 38 -10.97 -7.99 7.68
C ALA A 38 -11.83 -8.71 8.74
N LEU A 39 -12.92 -8.09 9.22
CA LEU A 39 -13.83 -8.70 10.18
C LEU A 39 -14.72 -9.78 9.51
N GLY A 40 -15.04 -9.61 8.22
CA GLY A 40 -15.83 -10.57 7.43
C GLY A 40 -15.09 -11.84 7.02
N GLN A 41 -13.76 -11.80 6.81
CA GLN A 41 -12.98 -12.99 6.42
C GLN A 41 -12.93 -14.05 7.54
N ALA A 42 -12.79 -13.62 8.80
CA ALA A 42 -12.75 -14.53 9.95
C ALA A 42 -14.11 -15.19 10.22
N ASP A 43 -15.21 -14.43 10.11
CA ASP A 43 -16.56 -14.97 10.27
C ASP A 43 -17.00 -15.81 9.07
N PHE A 44 -16.50 -15.51 7.86
CA PHE A 44 -16.68 -16.36 6.69
C PHE A 44 -15.91 -17.69 6.79
N LEU A 45 -14.64 -17.69 7.24
CA LEU A 45 -13.89 -18.92 7.46
C LEU A 45 -14.52 -19.80 8.54
N ARG A 46 -15.13 -19.20 9.56
CA ARG A 46 -15.95 -19.92 10.54
C ARG A 46 -17.18 -20.54 9.89
N LEU A 47 -17.96 -19.76 9.13
CA LEU A 47 -19.14 -20.25 8.42
C LEU A 47 -18.78 -21.35 7.39
N LEU A 48 -17.63 -21.23 6.71
CA LEU A 48 -17.09 -22.24 5.81
C LEU A 48 -16.72 -23.52 6.57
N THR A 49 -16.05 -23.41 7.71
CA THR A 49 -15.68 -24.55 8.56
C THR A 49 -16.93 -25.23 9.16
N THR A 50 -17.95 -24.47 9.50
CA THR A 50 -19.24 -24.98 9.99
C THR A 50 -20.01 -25.71 8.90
N GLN A 51 -20.04 -25.18 7.67
CA GLN A 51 -20.69 -25.86 6.53
C GLN A 51 -19.88 -27.09 6.08
N LEU A 52 -18.55 -27.04 6.06
CA LEU A 52 -17.70 -28.18 5.69
C LEU A 52 -17.78 -29.33 6.71
N SER A 53 -18.17 -29.04 7.96
CA SER A 53 -18.46 -30.06 8.98
C SER A 53 -19.86 -30.67 8.88
N LEU A 54 -20.77 -30.11 8.06
CA LEU A 54 -22.17 -30.51 7.95
C LEU A 54 -22.63 -30.90 6.54
N GLN A 55 -21.82 -30.67 5.49
CA GLN A 55 -22.24 -30.90 4.11
C GLN A 55 -21.84 -32.29 3.58
N ASP A 56 -22.85 -32.98 3.05
CA ASP A 56 -22.72 -34.13 2.16
C ASP A 56 -21.87 -33.73 0.92
N PRO A 57 -20.89 -34.55 0.50
CA PRO A 57 -19.85 -34.23 -0.50
C PRO A 57 -20.33 -33.90 -1.93
N LEU A 58 -21.63 -33.84 -2.21
CA LEU A 58 -22.17 -33.81 -3.59
C LEU A 58 -22.48 -32.43 -4.20
N GLU A 59 -22.37 -31.32 -3.48
CA GLU A 59 -22.61 -29.95 -4.05
C GLU A 59 -21.51 -28.92 -3.71
N PRO A 60 -20.26 -29.12 -4.17
CA PRO A 60 -19.15 -28.18 -3.90
C PRO A 60 -19.25 -26.82 -4.61
N ALA A 61 -20.07 -26.69 -5.66
CA ALA A 61 -19.99 -25.59 -6.63
C ALA A 61 -20.35 -24.20 -6.10
N ASN A 62 -21.27 -24.07 -5.13
CA ASN A 62 -21.70 -22.76 -4.61
C ASN A 62 -20.63 -22.15 -3.68
N ASN A 63 -19.99 -22.99 -2.86
CA ASN A 63 -18.99 -22.56 -1.89
C ASN A 63 -17.68 -22.14 -2.58
N GLU A 64 -17.31 -22.80 -3.68
CA GLU A 64 -16.12 -22.45 -4.47
C GLU A 64 -16.26 -21.09 -5.18
N GLN A 65 -17.42 -20.77 -5.76
CA GLN A 65 -17.65 -19.46 -6.39
C GLN A 65 -17.67 -18.31 -5.38
N MET A 66 -18.20 -18.53 -4.18
CA MET A 66 -18.17 -17.53 -3.11
C MET A 66 -16.75 -17.34 -2.56
N LEU A 67 -16.00 -18.43 -2.36
CA LEU A 67 -14.60 -18.38 -1.94
C LEU A 67 -13.71 -17.70 -2.98
N ALA A 68 -13.90 -17.97 -4.27
CA ALA A 68 -13.15 -17.34 -5.35
C ALA A 68 -13.39 -15.82 -5.38
N GLN A 69 -14.63 -15.38 -5.18
CA GLN A 69 -14.95 -13.96 -5.09
C GLN A 69 -14.34 -13.33 -3.83
N MET A 70 -14.42 -13.98 -2.67
CA MET A 70 -13.79 -13.49 -1.44
C MET A 70 -12.26 -13.45 -1.54
N ALA A 71 -11.63 -14.41 -2.20
CA ALA A 71 -10.19 -14.39 -2.47
C ALA A 71 -9.81 -13.22 -3.38
N GLN A 72 -10.63 -12.91 -4.40
CA GLN A 72 -10.44 -11.75 -5.25
C GLN A 72 -10.56 -10.44 -4.46
N PHE A 73 -11.55 -10.33 -3.57
CA PHE A 73 -11.69 -9.19 -2.66
C PHE A 73 -10.55 -9.10 -1.65
N SER A 74 -10.10 -10.22 -1.09
CA SER A 74 -8.99 -10.28 -0.12
C SER A 74 -7.68 -9.85 -0.76
N SER A 75 -7.41 -10.31 -1.99
CA SER A 75 -6.24 -9.88 -2.77
C SER A 75 -6.27 -8.37 -3.07
N LEU A 76 -7.44 -7.85 -3.47
CA LEU A 76 -7.61 -6.42 -3.73
C LEU A 76 -7.45 -5.57 -2.45
N ALA A 77 -8.03 -6.02 -1.33
CA ALA A 77 -7.88 -5.37 -0.04
C ALA A 77 -6.41 -5.38 0.42
N ALA A 78 -5.72 -6.51 0.29
CA ALA A 78 -4.29 -6.61 0.59
C ALA A 78 -3.45 -5.67 -0.27
N SER A 79 -3.78 -5.53 -1.57
CA SER A 79 -3.11 -4.58 -2.47
C SER A 79 -3.38 -3.12 -2.08
N THR A 80 -4.60 -2.82 -1.62
CA THR A 80 -5.00 -1.48 -1.18
C THR A 80 -4.28 -1.10 0.11
N GLU A 81 -4.29 -1.98 1.11
CA GLU A 81 -3.55 -1.82 2.37
C GLU A 81 -2.05 -1.65 2.12
N SER A 82 -1.48 -2.47 1.23
CA SER A 82 -0.06 -2.33 0.85
C SER A 82 0.22 -0.98 0.19
N SER A 83 -0.72 -0.45 -0.59
CA SER A 83 -0.56 0.88 -1.20
C SER A 83 -0.65 2.01 -0.16
N GLU A 84 -1.54 1.87 0.82
CA GLU A 84 -1.70 2.83 1.92
C GLU A 84 -0.46 2.87 2.82
N THR A 85 0.05 1.69 3.23
CA THR A 85 1.29 1.60 4.02
C THR A 85 2.49 2.20 3.28
N LEU A 86 2.60 1.97 1.97
CA LEU A 86 3.65 2.59 1.15
C LEU A 86 3.51 4.13 1.09
N SER A 87 2.28 4.64 1.00
CA SER A 87 2.02 6.08 1.04
C SER A 87 2.39 6.69 2.39
N GLU A 88 2.06 6.03 3.50
CA GLU A 88 2.46 6.46 4.84
C GLU A 88 3.98 6.47 5.02
N ILE A 89 4.67 5.46 4.50
CA ILE A 89 6.14 5.40 4.53
C ILE A 89 6.72 6.57 3.76
N SER A 90 6.21 6.88 2.56
CA SER A 90 6.64 8.04 1.78
C SER A 90 6.47 9.34 2.58
N ALA A 91 5.29 9.55 3.17
CA ALA A 91 5.02 10.75 3.96
C ALA A 91 5.96 10.87 5.17
N LYS A 92 6.28 9.75 5.85
CA LYS A 92 7.25 9.74 6.95
C LYS A 92 8.66 10.07 6.47
N LEU A 93 9.07 9.59 5.30
CA LEU A 93 10.37 9.93 4.70
C LEU A 93 10.45 11.42 4.35
N ASP A 94 9.40 12.01 3.78
CA ASP A 94 9.36 13.45 3.48
C ASP A 94 9.48 14.28 4.76
N ASN A 95 8.77 13.90 5.82
CA ASN A 95 8.90 14.55 7.13
C ASN A 95 10.31 14.42 7.71
N LEU A 96 10.94 13.25 7.55
CA LEU A 96 12.32 13.04 8.02
C LEU A 96 13.31 13.94 7.26
N ILE A 97 13.16 14.06 5.94
CA ILE A 97 14.00 14.93 5.12
C ILE A 97 13.83 16.39 5.56
N ALA A 98 12.58 16.86 5.69
CA ALA A 98 12.30 18.22 6.15
C ALA A 98 12.85 18.49 7.55
N ALA A 99 12.72 17.52 8.47
CA ALA A 99 13.28 17.63 9.81
C ALA A 99 14.82 17.66 9.79
N GLN A 100 15.46 16.92 8.88
CA GLN A 100 16.91 16.88 8.74
C GLN A 100 17.46 18.18 8.17
N GLU A 101 16.76 18.78 7.20
CA GLU A 101 17.07 20.11 6.66
C GLU A 101 16.92 21.20 7.73
N ALA A 102 15.80 21.20 8.46
CA ALA A 102 15.59 22.12 9.58
C ALA A 102 16.65 21.96 10.68
N ALA A 103 17.09 20.72 10.96
CA ALA A 103 18.16 20.45 11.91
C ALA A 103 19.52 20.94 11.41
N ALA A 104 19.81 20.83 10.10
CA ALA A 104 21.03 21.35 9.51
C ALA A 104 21.08 22.89 9.58
N ASP A 105 19.97 23.56 9.26
CA ASP A 105 19.86 25.02 9.38
C ASP A 105 19.99 25.49 10.82
N ALA A 106 19.35 24.79 11.76
CA ALA A 106 19.49 25.08 13.19
C ALA A 106 20.94 24.91 13.66
N SER A 107 21.63 23.86 13.20
CA SER A 107 23.05 23.63 13.52
C SER A 107 23.93 24.75 12.97
N ARG A 108 23.70 25.18 11.72
CA ARG A 108 24.43 26.30 11.13
C ARG A 108 24.19 27.60 11.89
N ALA A 109 22.94 27.92 12.23
CA ALA A 109 22.60 29.10 13.01
C ALA A 109 23.28 29.08 14.39
N ALA A 110 23.36 27.91 15.04
CA ALA A 110 24.06 27.75 16.31
C ALA A 110 25.57 28.02 16.18
N ILE A 111 26.21 27.55 15.10
CA ILE A 111 27.63 27.83 14.83
C ILE A 111 27.87 29.32 14.60
N GLU A 112 27.01 29.98 13.82
CA GLU A 112 27.11 31.43 13.55
C GLU A 112 26.91 32.26 14.83
N ALA A 113 25.94 31.88 15.68
CA ALA A 113 25.72 32.52 16.97
C ALA A 113 26.92 32.37 17.92
N ALA A 114 27.52 31.17 17.98
CA ALA A 114 28.71 30.91 18.78
C ALA A 114 29.92 31.73 18.30
N ALA A 115 30.11 31.84 16.98
CA ALA A 115 31.19 32.64 16.39
C ALA A 115 31.04 34.14 16.73
N ASN A 116 29.82 34.67 16.68
CA ASN A 116 29.54 36.07 17.03
C ASN A 116 29.76 36.34 18.53
N ALA A 117 29.37 35.42 19.40
CA ALA A 117 29.63 35.52 20.84
C ALA A 117 31.14 35.55 21.16
N ALA A 118 31.94 34.69 20.49
CA ALA A 118 33.38 34.67 20.65
C ALA A 118 34.04 36.00 20.20
N ARG A 119 33.58 36.59 19.10
CA ARG A 119 34.06 37.90 18.62
C ARG A 119 33.73 39.04 19.60
N ALA A 120 32.54 39.03 20.21
CA ALA A 120 32.16 40.02 21.21
C ALA A 120 33.03 39.94 22.48
N ALA A 121 33.35 38.73 22.95
CA ALA A 121 34.25 38.52 24.09
C ALA A 121 35.68 39.03 23.83
N ALA A 122 36.18 38.87 22.60
CA ALA A 122 37.51 39.37 22.22
C ALA A 122 37.58 40.91 22.20
N GLN A 123 36.51 41.61 21.83
CA GLN A 123 36.47 43.08 21.78
C GLN A 123 36.38 43.74 23.17
N GLN A 124 35.82 43.06 24.17
CA GLN A 124 35.75 43.57 25.54
C GLN A 124 37.08 43.48 26.32
N SER A 125 38.05 42.72 25.81
CA SER A 125 39.35 42.49 26.47
C SER A 125 40.41 43.56 26.14
N ALA A 126 40.11 44.55 25.28
CA ALA A 126 40.98 45.68 24.98
C ALA A 126 40.11 46.94 24.81
N PRO A 127 40.22 48.03 25.61
CA PRO A 127 41.43 48.57 26.26
C PRO A 127 41.21 49.14 27.69
N THR A 128 41.91 48.60 28.70
CA THR A 128 42.11 49.26 30.01
C THR A 128 43.49 49.93 30.13
N ALA A 129 44.15 50.21 29.00
CA ALA A 129 45.47 50.84 28.97
C ALA A 129 45.45 52.38 28.84
N ALA A 130 44.28 53.01 28.75
CA ALA A 130 44.18 54.45 28.46
C ALA A 130 43.92 55.36 29.67
N ASP A 131 43.77 54.83 30.90
CA ASP A 131 43.29 55.60 32.06
C ASP A 131 44.36 56.02 33.08
N LEU A 132 45.67 55.79 32.83
CA LEU A 132 46.73 56.14 33.81
C LEU A 132 47.75 57.18 33.35
N GLN A 133 47.40 58.04 32.38
CA GLN A 133 48.30 59.13 31.93
C GLN A 133 47.75 60.53 32.22
N SER A 134 46.90 60.66 33.25
CA SER A 134 46.45 61.94 33.81
C SER A 134 46.66 61.98 35.32
N ILE A 135 47.93 62.08 35.74
CA ILE A 135 48.35 62.70 37.01
C ILE A 135 49.63 63.49 36.73
#